data_AF-A0A1F6CTC2-F1
#
_entry.id   AF-A0A1F6CTC2-F1
#
_cell.length_a   1.000
_cell.length_b   1.000
_cell.length_c   1.000
_cell.angle_alpha   90.00
_cell.angle_beta   90.00
_cell.angle_gamma   90.00
#
_symmetry.space_group_name_H-M   'P 1'
#
loop_
_entity.id
_entity.type
_entity.pdbx_description
1 polymer ?
#
loop_
_entity_poly.entity_id
_entity_poly.type
_entity_poly.pdbx_seq_one_letter_code
_entity_poly.pdbx_strand_id
1 'polypeptide(L)' 'MTDEALTDIEHAIEKATPDQQRRFLARLPHVLHLAPDQYARMKAAEPSFAFWNNAADAVYDNL' A
#
# COMPACT_ATOMS: atom_id res chain seq x y z
N MET A 1 -9.13 -0.24 15.31
CA MET A 1 -9.27 0.93 14.43
C MET A 1 -10.76 1.17 14.30
N THR A 2 -11.25 2.38 14.59
CA THR A 2 -12.66 2.75 14.43
C THR A 2 -12.93 3.14 12.98
N ASP A 3 -14.19 3.13 12.54
CA ASP A 3 -14.56 3.54 11.16
C ASP A 3 -14.16 5.00 10.84
N GLU A 4 -14.20 5.89 11.84
CA GLU A 4 -13.72 7.28 11.70
C GLU A 4 -12.22 7.33 11.38
N ALA A 5 -11.41 6.52 12.06
CA ALA A 5 -9.97 6.50 11.83
C ALA A 5 -9.60 5.96 10.45
N LEU A 6 -10.40 5.04 9.90
CA LEU A 6 -10.21 4.55 8.53
C LEU A 6 -10.55 5.64 7.51
N THR A 7 -11.69 6.31 7.71
CA THR A 7 -12.16 7.39 6.83
C THR A 7 -11.13 8.53 6.75
N ASP A 8 -10.52 8.91 7.87
CA ASP A 8 -9.49 9.94 7.90
C ASP A 8 -8.22 9.55 7.14
N ILE A 9 -7.83 8.27 7.21
CA ILE A 9 -6.69 7.74 6.46
C ILE A 9 -6.97 7.74 4.96
N GLU A 10 -8.16 7.29 4.55
CA GLU A 10 -8.59 7.32 3.15
C GLU A 10 -8.54 8.75 2.59
N HIS A 11 -9.09 9.71 3.34
CA HIS A 11 -9.12 11.11 2.94
C HIS A 11 -7.72 11.76 2.90
N ALA A 12 -6.81 11.32 3.75
CA ALA A 12 -5.41 11.75 3.73
C ALA A 12 -4.65 11.17 2.53
N ILE A 13 -4.92 9.93 2.15
CA ILE A 13 -4.32 9.28 0.97
C ILE A 13 -4.82 9.95 -0.31
N GLU A 14 -6.12 10.25 -0.43
CA GLU A 14 -6.70 10.94 -1.58
C GLU A 14 -6.06 12.31 -1.86
N LYS A 15 -5.63 13.02 -0.80
CA LYS A 15 -5.00 14.34 -0.91
C LYS A 15 -3.48 14.29 -1.05
N ALA A 16 -2.87 13.12 -0.90
CA ALA A 16 -1.42 12.96 -0.97
C ALA A 16 -0.92 12.94 -2.42
N THR A 17 0.25 13.52 -2.66
CA THR A 17 0.93 13.37 -3.96
C THR A 17 1.40 11.93 -4.16
N PRO A 18 1.63 11.47 -5.40
CA PRO A 18 2.17 10.13 -5.67
C PRO A 18 3.44 9.82 -4.84
N ASP A 19 4.37 10.77 -4.73
CA ASP A 19 5.57 10.61 -3.91
C ASP A 19 5.29 10.47 -2.40
N GLN A 20 4.26 11.14 -1.89
CA GLN A 20 3.84 10.98 -0.50
C GLN A 20 3.17 9.62 -0.28
N GLN A 21 2.35 9.16 -1.24
CA GLN A 21 1.74 7.82 -1.22
C GLN A 21 2.82 6.72 -1.25
N ARG A 22 3.83 6.84 -2.12
CA ARG A 22 5.03 5.97 -2.14
C ARG A 22 5.69 5.84 -0.77
N ARG A 23 6.00 6.98 -0.16
CA ARG A 23 6.68 7.04 1.13
C ARG A 23 5.82 6.43 2.24
N PHE A 24 4.51 6.61 2.17
CA PHE A 24 3.58 5.99 3.10
C PHE A 24 3.54 4.47 2.92
N LEU A 25 3.35 3.98 1.69
CA LEU A 25 3.34 2.55 1.36
C LEU A 25 4.63 1.84 1.79
N ALA A 26 5.79 2.46 1.57
CA ALA A 26 7.07 1.91 2.01
C ALA A 26 7.19 1.76 3.54
N ARG A 27 6.47 2.59 4.31
CA ARG A 27 6.47 2.58 5.79
C ARG A 27 5.30 1.78 6.36
N LEU A 28 4.29 1.48 5.56
CA LEU A 28 3.07 0.81 5.98
C LEU A 28 3.32 -0.54 6.70
N PRO A 29 4.27 -1.40 6.28
CA PRO A 29 4.59 -2.62 7.01
C PRO A 29 5.01 -2.37 8.46
N HIS A 30 5.77 -1.30 8.69
CA HIS A 30 6.19 -0.90 10.04
C HIS A 30 5.03 -0.31 10.84
N VAL A 31 4.15 0.47 10.20
CA VAL A 31 2.94 1.04 10.85
C VAL A 31 1.95 -0.06 11.24
N LEU A 32 1.84 -1.11 10.43
CA LEU A 32 1.00 -2.27 10.71
C LEU A 32 1.67 -3.28 11.66
N HIS A 33 2.89 -2.98 12.13
CA HIS A 33 3.66 -3.83 13.04
C HIS A 33 3.83 -5.25 12.48
N LEU A 34 3.98 -5.38 11.15
CA LEU A 34 4.18 -6.68 10.52
C LEU A 34 5.48 -7.30 11.01
N ALA A 35 5.41 -8.58 11.39
CA ALA A 35 6.61 -9.33 11.74
C ALA A 35 7.52 -9.48 10.50
N PRO A 36 8.86 -9.56 10.68
CA PRO A 36 9.79 -9.63 9.55
C PRO A 36 9.51 -10.79 8.59
N ASP A 37 9.03 -11.93 9.10
CA ASP A 37 8.66 -13.09 8.29
C ASP A 37 7.37 -12.86 7.48
N GLN A 38 6.40 -12.14 8.04
CA GLN A 38 5.19 -11.74 7.33
C GLN A 38 5.51 -10.76 6.20
N TYR A 39 6.38 -9.79 6.46
CA TYR A 39 6.86 -8.85 5.44
C TYR A 39 7.62 -9.58 4.32
N ALA A 40 8.51 -10.52 4.69
CA ALA A 40 9.24 -11.33 3.71
C ALA A 40 8.32 -12.18 2.83
N ARG A 41 7.28 -12.80 3.41
CA ARG A 41 6.26 -13.55 2.66
C ARG A 41 5.46 -12.65 1.72
N MET A 42 5.07 -11.46 2.17
CA MET A 42 4.36 -10.49 1.34
C MET A 42 5.19 -10.07 0.13
N LYS A 43 6.47 -9.75 0.32
CA LYS A 43 7.38 -9.41 -0.79
C LYS A 43 7.64 -10.59 -1.72
N ALA A 44 7.74 -11.81 -1.20
CA ALA A 44 7.90 -13.00 -2.02
C ALA A 44 6.65 -13.33 -2.88
N ALA A 45 5.46 -12.93 -2.41
CA ALA A 45 4.20 -13.14 -3.13
C ALA A 45 3.91 -12.07 -4.20
N GLU A 46 4.61 -10.93 -4.17
CA GLU A 46 4.39 -9.80 -5.11
C GLU A 46 4.43 -10.22 -6.59
N PRO A 47 5.39 -11.04 -7.06
CA PRO A 47 5.40 -11.51 -8.45
C PRO A 47 4.19 -12.39 -8.80
N SER A 48 3.58 -13.06 -7.83
CA SER A 48 2.36 -13.84 -8.04
C SER A 48 1.17 -12.96 -8.35
N PHE A 49 1.19 -11.66 -8.06
CA PHE A 49 0.12 -10.72 -8.44
C PHE A 49 0.33 -10.07 -9.80
N ALA A 50 1.41 -10.39 -10.53
CA ALA A 50 1.69 -9.82 -11.85
C ALA A 50 0.60 -10.13 -12.90
N PHE A 51 -0.21 -11.17 -12.70
CA PHE A 51 -1.37 -11.46 -13.55
C PHE A 51 -2.51 -10.43 -13.40
N TRP A 52 -2.49 -9.63 -12.33
CA TRP A 52 -3.48 -8.59 -12.07
C TRP A 52 -3.11 -7.24 -12.71
N ASN A 53 -1.98 -7.19 -13.44
CA ASN A 53 -1.55 -6.04 -14.25
C ASN A 53 -2.53 -5.78 -15.40
N ASN A 54 -3.57 -5.01 -15.10
CA ASN A 54 -4.60 -4.60 -16.04
C ASN A 54 -4.58 -3.07 -16.22
N ALA A 55 -5.30 -2.55 -17.21
CA ALA A 55 -5.27 -1.12 -17.52
C ALA A 55 -5.70 -0.21 -16.34
N ALA A 56 -6.48 -0.73 -15.38
CA ALA A 56 -6.81 0.00 -14.15
C ALA A 56 -5.66 -0.03 -13.12
N ASP A 57 -4.80 -1.05 -13.17
CA ASP A 57 -3.64 -1.22 -12.28
C ASP A 57 -2.44 -0.36 -12.71
N ALA A 58 -2.35 -0.03 -14.00
CA ALA A 58 -1.33 0.88 -14.56
C ALA A 58 -1.33 2.28 -13.92
N VAL A 59 -2.41 2.66 -13.24
CA VAL A 59 -2.49 3.89 -12.45
C VAL A 59 -1.63 3.79 -11.18
N TYR A 60 -1.54 2.60 -10.58
CA TYR A 60 -0.72 2.33 -9.40
C TYR A 60 0.75 2.05 -9.73
N ASP A 61 1.07 1.63 -10.97
CA ASP A 61 2.46 1.49 -11.44
C ASP A 61 3.24 2.82 -11.42
N ASN A 62 2.52 3.94 -11.55
CA ASN A 62 3.08 5.30 -11.52
C ASN A 62 2.88 6.00 -10.17
N LEU A 63 2.34 5.29 -9.18
CA LEU A 63 2.55 5.59 -7.76
C LEU A 63 3.85 4.95 -7.30
#